data_AF-A0A372JQD2-F1
#
_entry.id   AF-A0A372JQD2-F1
#
_cell.length_a   1.000
_cell.length_b   1.000
_cell.length_c   1.000
_cell.angle_alpha   90.00
_cell.angle_beta   90.00
_cell.angle_gamma   90.00
#
_symmetry.space_group_name_H-M   'P 1'
#
loop_
_entity.id
_entity.type
_entity.pdbx_description
1 polymer ?
#
loop_
_entity_poly.entity_id
_entity_poly.type
_entity_poly.pdbx_seq_one_letter_code
_entity_poly.pdbx_strand_id
1 'polypeptide(L)'
;MHSRSVGSSPAGTARAVRKRADRTPRAAAAALLTLTCASACGGSSSKGGFDPNGKFENTGNSSPGLPPSPTASGPPSTLTPKQVDDAVLQAYHRFQQTYQQVYTNNDPTPLAQVAADPLLAKVTNDVQATKAKGEIWRFVNISNPRVYARSKDGAKVFVIDCMRTLAGYRFSTKTGKRLGGRTGSAYVYRTGLKYVDGVWKVYDSVQDKQC
;
A
#
# COMPACT_ATOMS: atom_id res chain seq x y z
N MET A 1 -29.37 31.19 -4.60
CA MET A 1 -29.93 31.17 -5.98
C MET A 1 -28.98 31.94 -6.87
N HIS A 2 -28.51 31.34 -7.97
CA HIS A 2 -28.10 31.93 -9.26
C HIS A 2 -27.34 30.82 -10.01
N SER A 3 -28.12 29.94 -10.62
CA SER A 3 -27.67 28.90 -11.54
C SER A 3 -27.19 29.55 -12.83
N ARG A 4 -26.06 29.08 -13.37
CA ARG A 4 -25.73 29.25 -14.79
C ARG A 4 -25.45 27.88 -15.41
N SER A 5 -26.44 27.41 -16.16
CA SER A 5 -26.34 26.33 -17.15
C SER A 5 -26.15 26.96 -18.52
N VAL A 6 -25.10 26.58 -19.25
CA VAL A 6 -24.94 26.71 -20.72
C VAL A 6 -23.85 25.70 -21.11
N GLY A 7 -23.93 24.86 -22.13
CA GLY A 7 -24.94 24.57 -23.13
C GLY A 7 -24.44 23.34 -23.92
N SER A 8 -25.36 22.42 -24.20
CA SER A 8 -25.13 21.24 -25.06
C SER A 8 -25.43 21.59 -26.52
N SER A 9 -24.63 21.10 -27.47
CA SER A 9 -25.02 20.93 -28.88
C SER A 9 -23.99 20.10 -29.67
N PRO A 10 -24.38 19.50 -30.81
CA PRO A 10 -24.29 18.05 -30.98
C PRO A 10 -23.54 17.58 -32.24
N ALA A 11 -23.50 16.25 -32.37
CA ALA A 11 -23.48 15.45 -33.61
C ALA A 11 -22.37 15.67 -34.65
N GLY A 12 -21.50 14.65 -34.79
CA GLY A 12 -20.60 14.48 -35.92
C GLY A 12 -20.36 12.99 -36.20
N THR A 13 -21.00 12.55 -37.27
CA THR A 13 -21.12 11.19 -37.83
C THR A 13 -19.83 10.50 -38.27
N ALA A 14 -19.96 9.17 -38.46
CA ALA A 14 -19.27 8.32 -39.45
C ALA A 14 -17.98 7.57 -39.06
N ARG A 15 -18.19 6.35 -38.54
CA ARG A 15 -17.89 5.06 -39.19
C ARG A 15 -16.62 4.97 -40.06
N ALA A 16 -15.65 4.17 -39.61
CA ALA A 16 -14.83 3.33 -40.50
C ALA A 16 -14.34 2.06 -39.76
N VAL A 17 -15.10 0.97 -39.91
CA VAL A 17 -14.67 -0.39 -39.60
C VAL A 17 -13.70 -0.82 -40.71
N ARG A 18 -12.42 -1.03 -40.40
CA ARG A 18 -11.51 -1.76 -41.30
C ARG A 18 -11.32 -3.18 -40.78
N LYS A 19 -11.97 -4.13 -41.47
CA LYS A 19 -11.59 -5.54 -41.50
C LYS A 19 -10.34 -5.69 -42.37
N ARG A 20 -9.30 -6.35 -41.86
CA ARG A 20 -8.28 -7.09 -42.65
C ARG A 20 -7.96 -8.34 -41.82
N ALA A 21 -8.47 -9.49 -42.23
CA ALA A 21 -7.95 -10.40 -43.26
C ALA A 21 -6.84 -11.29 -42.71
N ASP A 22 -7.20 -12.57 -42.61
CA ASP A 22 -6.38 -13.72 -42.26
C ASP A 22 -5.03 -13.76 -42.97
N ARG A 23 -4.04 -14.34 -42.27
CA ARG A 23 -2.96 -15.16 -42.83
C ARG A 23 -2.22 -15.88 -41.71
N THR A 24 -2.63 -17.11 -41.43
CA THR A 24 -1.74 -18.23 -41.08
C THR A 24 -0.85 -18.54 -42.30
N PRO A 25 0.39 -19.09 -42.16
CA PRO A 25 0.56 -20.46 -41.67
C PRO A 25 1.92 -20.84 -40.99
N ARG A 26 1.90 -22.06 -40.42
CA ARG A 26 2.97 -23.10 -40.34
C ARG A 26 4.23 -22.85 -39.47
N ALA A 27 4.40 -23.67 -38.41
CA ALA A 27 5.31 -24.84 -38.32
C ALA A 27 6.71 -24.40 -37.78
N ALA A 28 7.53 -25.14 -37.04
CA ALA A 28 7.65 -26.52 -36.53
C ALA A 28 8.56 -26.42 -35.27
N ALA A 29 8.49 -27.34 -34.30
CA ALA A 29 9.54 -28.35 -33.95
C ALA A 29 9.76 -28.23 -32.42
N ALA A 30 9.50 -29.21 -31.55
CA ALA A 30 10.11 -30.54 -31.35
C ALA A 30 11.59 -30.50 -30.89
N ALA A 31 11.82 -30.80 -29.60
CA ALA A 31 12.91 -31.61 -28.98
C ALA A 31 13.30 -31.02 -27.59
N LEU A 32 13.17 -31.67 -26.41
CA LEU A 32 13.66 -32.94 -25.82
C LEU A 32 15.15 -32.95 -25.35
N LEU A 33 15.33 -33.29 -24.06
CA LEU A 33 16.56 -33.67 -23.30
C LEU A 33 17.55 -32.54 -22.95
N THR A 34 18.26 -32.49 -21.81
CA THR A 34 18.77 -33.54 -20.90
C THR A 34 19.04 -33.01 -19.48
N LEU A 35 19.04 -33.95 -18.53
CA LEU A 35 19.32 -33.88 -17.11
C LEU A 35 20.84 -34.08 -16.83
N THR A 36 21.46 -33.32 -15.92
CA THR A 36 22.66 -33.78 -15.14
C THR A 36 22.89 -32.96 -13.86
N CYS A 37 23.31 -33.68 -12.82
CA CYS A 37 23.35 -33.27 -11.42
C CYS A 37 24.72 -32.77 -10.91
N ALA A 38 24.63 -32.02 -9.81
CA ALA A 38 25.49 -32.02 -8.61
C ALA A 38 26.87 -31.31 -8.62
N SER A 39 26.98 -30.31 -7.75
CA SER A 39 28.17 -30.06 -6.93
C SER A 39 27.78 -29.42 -5.58
N ALA A 40 28.60 -29.70 -4.57
CA ALA A 40 28.23 -29.85 -3.17
C ALA A 40 28.63 -28.68 -2.24
N CYS A 41 27.95 -28.64 -1.09
CA CYS A 41 28.36 -28.22 0.27
C CYS A 41 28.92 -26.81 0.55
N GLY A 42 28.25 -26.12 1.49
CA GLY A 42 28.96 -25.28 2.49
C GLY A 42 28.15 -24.15 3.14
N GLY A 43 27.66 -24.35 4.38
CA GLY A 43 27.75 -23.31 5.42
C GLY A 43 26.46 -22.60 5.92
N SER A 44 26.02 -23.00 7.11
CA SER A 44 25.44 -22.22 8.23
C SER A 44 24.10 -21.47 8.13
N SER A 45 23.11 -22.05 8.81
CA SER A 45 22.19 -21.44 9.78
C SER A 45 21.35 -20.21 9.39
N SER A 46 20.17 -20.46 8.82
CA SER A 46 18.96 -19.67 9.16
C SER A 46 17.71 -20.56 9.06
N LYS A 47 16.87 -20.54 10.11
CA LYS A 47 15.58 -21.25 10.13
C LYS A 47 14.62 -20.55 9.17
N GLY A 48 14.59 -21.02 7.93
CA GLY A 48 13.70 -20.53 6.88
C GLY A 48 13.95 -21.30 5.59
N GLY A 49 13.76 -22.62 5.62
CA GLY A 49 14.00 -23.48 4.46
C GLY A 49 12.91 -23.32 3.40
N PHE A 50 13.31 -23.03 2.17
CA PHE A 50 12.45 -23.14 0.99
C PHE A 50 12.33 -24.63 0.62
N ASP A 51 11.15 -25.23 0.78
CA ASP A 51 10.87 -26.61 0.36
C ASP A 51 10.32 -26.64 -1.08
N PRO A 52 11.08 -27.18 -2.06
CA PRO A 52 10.63 -27.28 -3.45
C PRO A 52 9.46 -28.26 -3.65
N ASN A 53 9.05 -29.03 -2.64
CA ASN A 53 7.91 -29.94 -2.70
C ASN A 53 6.58 -29.32 -2.22
N GLY A 54 6.55 -28.00 -1.98
CA GLY A 54 5.30 -27.25 -1.82
C GLY A 54 4.55 -27.50 -0.51
N LYS A 55 5.23 -28.00 0.54
CA LYS A 55 4.65 -28.07 1.88
C LYS A 55 5.13 -26.88 2.71
N PHE A 56 4.33 -25.82 2.74
CA PHE A 56 4.45 -24.84 3.81
C PHE A 56 4.01 -25.52 5.10
N GLU A 57 4.92 -25.69 6.05
CA GLU A 57 4.52 -26.02 7.42
C GLU A 57 3.54 -24.94 7.88
N ASN A 58 2.33 -25.39 8.21
CA ASN A 58 1.25 -24.57 8.73
C ASN A 58 1.58 -24.14 10.16
N THR A 59 2.63 -23.33 10.31
CA THR A 59 2.89 -22.56 11.52
C THR A 59 1.82 -21.48 11.54
N GLY A 60 0.83 -21.70 12.40
CA GLY A 60 -0.50 -21.12 12.31
C GLY A 60 -0.52 -19.63 12.06
N ASN A 61 -1.35 -19.23 11.09
CA ASN A 61 -2.22 -18.04 11.03
C ASN A 61 -1.79 -16.77 11.79
N SER A 62 -0.50 -16.53 11.90
CA SER A 62 0.08 -15.37 12.54
C SER A 62 0.23 -14.37 11.42
N SER A 63 -0.85 -13.62 11.16
CA SER A 63 -0.71 -12.31 10.53
C SER A 63 0.47 -11.62 11.23
N PRO A 64 1.48 -11.09 10.53
CA PRO A 64 2.59 -10.40 11.19
C PRO A 64 1.98 -9.33 12.09
N GLY A 65 2.03 -9.59 13.41
CA GLY A 65 1.51 -8.64 14.38
C GLY A 65 2.24 -7.32 14.17
N LEU A 66 1.54 -6.20 14.38
CA LEU A 66 2.18 -4.89 14.39
C LEU A 66 3.42 -4.98 15.30
N PRO A 67 4.60 -4.53 14.84
CA PRO A 67 5.75 -4.46 15.72
C PRO A 67 5.37 -3.67 16.97
N PRO A 68 5.95 -4.03 18.14
CA PRO A 68 5.61 -3.38 19.40
C PRO A 68 5.69 -1.86 19.24
N SER A 69 4.75 -1.14 19.88
CA SER A 69 4.80 0.31 19.88
C SER A 69 6.17 0.77 20.35
N PRO A 70 6.87 1.64 19.60
CA PRO A 70 8.08 2.24 20.14
C PRO A 70 7.72 2.94 21.45
N THR A 71 8.57 2.76 22.46
CA THR A 71 8.51 3.53 23.71
C THR A 71 8.38 4.99 23.34
N ALA A 72 7.42 5.70 23.94
CA ALA A 72 7.16 7.09 23.63
C ALA A 72 8.45 7.90 23.74
N SER A 73 9.03 8.29 22.61
CA SER A 73 10.01 9.36 22.57
C SER A 73 9.35 10.55 23.25
N GLY A 74 10.03 11.16 24.23
CA GLY A 74 9.50 12.27 25.02
C GLY A 74 8.88 13.38 24.16
N PRO A 75 8.16 14.33 24.75
CA PRO A 75 7.46 15.37 24.00
C PRO A 75 8.43 16.07 23.02
N PRO A 76 7.98 16.50 21.83
CA PRO A 76 8.85 17.04 20.78
C PRO A 76 9.78 18.17 21.26
N SER A 77 9.34 18.95 22.25
CA SER A 77 10.10 20.02 22.90
C SER A 77 11.37 19.56 23.64
N THR A 78 11.48 18.27 23.97
CA THR A 78 12.63 17.69 24.69
C THR A 78 13.62 16.97 23.78
N LEU A 79 13.29 16.86 22.49
CA LEU A 79 14.08 16.12 21.51
C LEU A 79 14.85 17.07 20.61
N THR A 80 16.02 16.62 20.15
CA THR A 80 16.72 17.29 19.05
C THR A 80 15.91 17.18 17.76
N PRO A 81 16.11 18.08 16.78
CA PRO A 81 15.41 18.00 15.50
C PRO A 81 15.59 16.64 14.81
N LYS A 82 16.78 16.04 14.87
CA LYS A 82 17.04 14.73 14.28
C LYS A 82 16.25 13.60 14.96
N GLN A 83 16.19 13.59 16.29
CA GLN A 83 15.40 12.61 17.03
C GLN A 83 13.90 12.72 16.73
N VAL A 84 13.39 13.95 16.52
CA VAL A 84 12.01 14.15 16.06
C VAL A 84 11.79 13.56 14.67
N ASP A 85 12.71 13.77 13.72
CA ASP A 85 12.57 13.20 12.37
C ASP A 85 12.55 11.67 12.41
N ASP A 86 13.47 11.05 13.16
CA ASP A 86 13.53 9.61 13.29
C ASP A 86 12.22 9.05 13.90
N ALA A 87 11.70 9.70 14.94
CA ALA A 87 10.42 9.34 15.56
C ALA A 87 9.22 9.49 14.60
N VAL A 88 9.21 10.56 13.80
CA VAL A 88 8.16 10.83 12.80
C VAL A 88 8.21 9.82 11.67
N LEU A 89 9.39 9.51 11.14
CA LEU A 89 9.55 8.52 10.07
C LEU A 89 9.15 7.12 10.56
N GLN A 90 9.50 6.76 11.80
CA GLN A 90 9.05 5.52 12.41
C GLN A 90 7.53 5.45 12.53
N ALA A 91 6.89 6.53 13.00
CA ALA A 91 5.43 6.61 13.09
C ALA A 91 4.76 6.54 11.71
N TYR A 92 5.33 7.18 10.70
CA TYR A 92 4.86 7.10 9.31
C TYR A 92 4.95 5.68 8.76
N HIS A 93 6.08 4.98 8.94
CA HIS A 93 6.22 3.59 8.52
C HIS A 93 5.19 2.68 9.22
N ARG A 94 4.96 2.90 10.51
CA ARG A 94 3.93 2.15 11.26
C ARG A 94 2.52 2.42 10.74
N PHE A 95 2.22 3.68 10.40
CA PHE A 95 0.97 4.02 9.73
C PHE A 95 0.82 3.26 8.41
N GLN A 96 1.85 3.22 7.55
CA GLN A 96 1.78 2.50 6.27
C GLN A 96 1.57 0.99 6.44
N GLN A 97 2.22 0.37 7.42
CA GLN A 97 2.01 -1.04 7.76
C GLN A 97 0.59 -1.28 8.26
N THR A 98 0.10 -0.43 9.17
CA THR A 98 -1.26 -0.52 9.70
C THR A 98 -2.29 -0.33 8.58
N TYR A 99 -2.06 0.64 7.69
CA TYR A 99 -2.90 0.91 6.52
C TYR A 99 -3.01 -0.33 5.64
N GLN A 100 -1.89 -0.97 5.30
CA GLN A 100 -1.92 -2.22 4.53
C GLN A 100 -2.69 -3.33 5.26
N GLN A 101 -2.49 -3.47 6.57
CA GLN A 101 -3.15 -4.50 7.38
C GLN A 101 -4.67 -4.30 7.43
N VAL A 102 -5.16 -3.09 7.67
CA VAL A 102 -6.61 -2.84 7.83
C VAL A 102 -7.40 -3.13 6.55
N TYR A 103 -6.82 -2.88 5.38
CA TYR A 103 -7.44 -3.23 4.09
C TYR A 103 -7.34 -4.73 3.76
N THR A 104 -6.27 -5.39 4.24
CA THR A 104 -6.11 -6.84 4.07
C THR A 104 -7.11 -7.61 4.94
N ASN A 105 -7.39 -7.09 6.14
CA ASN A 105 -8.19 -7.78 7.15
C ASN A 105 -9.63 -7.23 7.27
N ASN A 106 -9.97 -6.11 6.62
CA ASN A 106 -11.23 -5.38 6.81
C ASN A 106 -11.52 -5.04 8.28
N ASP A 107 -10.48 -4.64 9.00
CA ASP A 107 -10.59 -4.24 10.40
C ASP A 107 -9.93 -2.88 10.60
N PRO A 108 -10.71 -1.80 10.78
CA PRO A 108 -10.17 -0.46 10.99
C PRO A 108 -9.70 -0.21 12.43
N THR A 109 -9.96 -1.11 13.38
CA THR A 109 -9.68 -0.91 14.82
C THR A 109 -8.26 -0.42 15.11
N PRO A 110 -7.19 -0.96 14.47
CA PRO A 110 -5.83 -0.50 14.74
C PRO A 110 -5.53 0.94 14.29
N LEU A 111 -6.35 1.55 13.41
CA LEU A 111 -6.07 2.89 12.87
C LEU A 111 -5.99 3.96 13.94
N ALA A 112 -6.78 3.88 15.01
CA ALA A 112 -6.80 4.89 16.07
C ALA A 112 -5.46 5.04 16.82
N GLN A 113 -4.58 4.02 16.72
CA GLN A 113 -3.24 4.04 17.31
C GLN A 113 -2.25 4.88 16.49
N VAL A 114 -2.47 5.02 15.17
CA VAL A 114 -1.50 5.58 14.22
C VAL A 114 -2.04 6.78 13.43
N ALA A 115 -3.34 6.98 13.43
CA ALA A 115 -4.02 8.05 12.73
C ALA A 115 -4.89 8.87 13.68
N ALA A 116 -5.05 10.13 13.34
CA ALA A 116 -5.93 11.08 14.02
C ALA A 116 -6.86 11.73 13.00
N ASP A 117 -7.92 12.37 13.49
CA ASP A 117 -8.87 13.04 12.61
C ASP A 117 -8.27 14.27 11.91
N PRO A 118 -8.73 14.55 10.67
CA PRO A 118 -9.82 13.88 9.94
C PRO A 118 -9.46 12.58 9.18
N LEU A 119 -8.18 12.25 9.06
CA LEU A 119 -7.75 11.07 8.30
C LEU A 119 -8.25 9.76 8.90
N LEU A 120 -8.27 9.64 10.23
CA LEU A 120 -8.78 8.45 10.93
C LEU A 120 -10.21 8.11 10.49
N ALA A 121 -11.14 9.06 10.59
CA ALA A 121 -12.52 8.88 10.13
C ALA A 121 -12.58 8.51 8.63
N LYS A 122 -11.82 9.22 7.78
CA LYS A 122 -11.81 8.96 6.33
C LYS A 122 -11.42 7.53 5.98
N VAL A 123 -10.32 7.03 6.55
CA VAL A 123 -9.83 5.67 6.25
C VAL A 123 -10.73 4.62 6.89
N THR A 124 -11.23 4.86 8.11
CA THR A 124 -12.19 3.97 8.78
C THR A 124 -13.44 3.74 7.92
N ASN A 125 -14.02 4.84 7.41
CA ASN A 125 -15.21 4.77 6.56
C ASN A 125 -14.94 4.01 5.24
N ASP A 126 -13.77 4.20 4.63
CA ASP A 126 -13.42 3.49 3.39
C ASP A 126 -13.21 1.98 3.62
N VAL A 127 -12.58 1.60 4.73
CA VAL A 127 -12.43 0.19 5.13
C VAL A 127 -13.80 -0.43 5.43
N GLN A 128 -14.69 0.28 6.13
CA GLN A 128 -16.05 -0.21 6.39
C GLN A 128 -16.88 -0.35 5.12
N ALA A 129 -16.78 0.60 4.19
CA ALA A 129 -17.45 0.53 2.89
C ALA A 129 -16.93 -0.64 2.05
N THR A 130 -15.63 -0.92 2.11
CA THR A 130 -14.99 -2.07 1.46
C THR A 130 -15.48 -3.40 2.07
N LYS A 131 -15.55 -3.47 3.41
CA LYS A 131 -16.11 -4.61 4.14
C LYS A 131 -17.56 -4.88 3.77
N ALA A 132 -18.39 -3.84 3.67
CA ALA A 132 -19.79 -3.95 3.30
C ALA A 132 -20.01 -4.52 1.88
N LYS A 133 -19.04 -4.34 0.97
CA LYS A 133 -19.04 -4.94 -0.37
C LYS A 133 -18.61 -6.41 -0.38
N GLY A 134 -18.15 -6.96 0.75
CA GLY A 134 -17.57 -8.30 0.81
C GLY A 134 -16.24 -8.41 0.05
N GLU A 135 -15.46 -7.32 0.04
CA GLU A 135 -14.16 -7.24 -0.64
C GLU A 135 -13.04 -7.00 0.38
N ILE A 136 -11.84 -7.52 0.17
CA ILE A 136 -10.59 -7.05 0.79
C ILE A 136 -9.64 -6.53 -0.28
N TRP A 137 -8.72 -5.65 0.12
CA TRP A 137 -7.66 -5.17 -0.75
C TRP A 137 -6.31 -5.70 -0.27
N ARG A 138 -5.54 -6.27 -1.20
CA ARG A 138 -4.15 -6.63 -0.97
C ARG A 138 -3.28 -5.86 -1.95
N PHE A 139 -2.37 -5.07 -1.41
CA PHE A 139 -1.42 -4.28 -2.19
C PHE A 139 -0.05 -4.33 -1.52
N VAL A 140 0.97 -4.04 -2.32
CA VAL A 140 2.35 -3.91 -1.84
C VAL A 140 2.84 -2.54 -2.24
N ASN A 141 3.22 -1.74 -1.24
CA ASN A 141 3.78 -0.41 -1.43
C ASN A 141 5.26 -0.42 -1.07
N ILE A 142 6.07 0.24 -1.90
CA ILE A 142 7.44 0.60 -1.59
C ILE A 142 7.44 2.08 -1.24
N SER A 143 8.10 2.42 -0.13
CA SER A 143 8.12 3.76 0.46
C SER A 143 9.56 4.18 0.70
N ASN A 144 9.88 5.45 0.44
CA ASN A 144 11.16 6.08 0.79
C ASN A 144 10.88 7.50 1.32
N PRO A 145 10.31 7.58 2.54
CA PRO A 145 9.81 8.84 3.08
C PRO A 145 10.95 9.70 3.60
N ARG A 146 10.78 11.02 3.49
CA ARG A 146 11.65 12.00 4.14
C ARG A 146 10.85 13.15 4.71
N VAL A 147 11.34 13.75 5.79
CA VAL A 147 10.78 14.99 6.32
C VAL A 147 11.17 16.14 5.37
N TYR A 148 10.20 17.00 5.03
CA TYR A 148 10.46 18.18 4.18
C TYR A 148 10.05 19.51 4.83
N ALA A 149 9.21 19.49 5.86
CA ALA A 149 8.80 20.68 6.58
C ALA A 149 8.38 20.37 8.01
N ARG A 150 8.37 21.40 8.86
CA ARG A 150 7.90 21.35 10.25
C ARG A 150 7.17 22.64 10.59
N SER A 151 6.22 22.59 11.50
CA SER A 151 5.66 23.80 12.12
C SER A 151 6.69 24.46 13.03
N LYS A 152 6.52 25.77 13.28
CA LYS A 152 7.43 26.56 14.12
C LYS A 152 7.51 26.04 15.56
N ASP A 153 6.42 25.51 16.08
CA ASP A 153 6.32 24.90 17.41
C ASP A 153 6.78 23.43 17.45
N GLY A 154 7.17 22.85 16.31
CA GLY A 154 7.57 21.45 16.20
C GLY A 154 6.47 20.42 16.45
N ALA A 155 5.21 20.85 16.68
CA ALA A 155 4.09 19.96 16.97
C ALA A 155 3.52 19.26 15.72
N LYS A 156 3.85 19.77 14.53
CA LYS A 156 3.48 19.18 13.24
C LYS A 156 4.73 18.99 12.39
N VAL A 157 4.83 17.82 11.77
CA VAL A 157 5.92 17.48 10.85
C VAL A 157 5.31 16.93 9.56
N PHE A 158 5.90 17.32 8.43
CA PHE A 158 5.41 16.95 7.12
C PHE A 158 6.42 16.03 6.42
N VAL A 159 5.92 14.88 5.98
CA VAL A 159 6.66 13.85 5.27
C VAL A 159 6.26 13.87 3.80
N ILE A 160 7.24 13.76 2.92
CA ILE A 160 7.04 13.52 1.49
C ILE A 160 7.56 12.13 1.16
N ASP A 161 6.76 11.38 0.41
CA ASP A 161 7.08 10.01 0.02
C ASP A 161 6.69 9.77 -1.44
N CYS A 162 7.59 9.20 -2.22
CA CYS A 162 7.24 8.66 -3.52
C CYS A 162 6.81 7.21 -3.33
N MET A 163 5.52 7.01 -3.07
CA MET A 163 4.98 5.69 -2.80
C MET A 163 4.71 4.96 -4.11
N ARG A 164 5.42 3.85 -4.31
CA ARG A 164 5.25 2.96 -5.46
C ARG A 164 4.40 1.76 -5.05
N THR A 165 3.16 1.72 -5.52
CA THR A 165 2.34 0.51 -5.45
C THR A 165 2.83 -0.44 -6.54
N LEU A 166 3.30 -1.64 -6.18
CA LEU A 166 3.73 -2.64 -7.16
C LEU A 166 2.54 -3.29 -7.86
N ALA A 167 1.52 -3.61 -7.08
CA ALA A 167 0.22 -4.10 -7.52
C ALA A 167 -0.80 -3.89 -6.40
N GLY A 168 -2.07 -3.76 -6.77
CA GLY A 168 -3.19 -3.74 -5.83
C GLY A 168 -4.36 -4.52 -6.38
N TYR A 169 -4.80 -5.53 -5.65
CA TYR A 169 -5.87 -6.45 -6.07
C TYR A 169 -6.99 -6.52 -5.05
N ARG A 170 -8.22 -6.67 -5.57
CA ARG A 170 -9.42 -6.90 -4.78
C ARG A 170 -9.75 -8.38 -4.75
N PHE A 171 -10.16 -8.88 -3.59
CA PHE A 171 -10.59 -10.27 -3.42
C PHE A 171 -11.94 -10.33 -2.73
N SER A 172 -12.77 -11.28 -3.13
CA SER A 172 -14.02 -11.60 -2.44
C SER A 172 -13.71 -12.23 -1.08
N THR A 173 -14.30 -11.71 -0.01
CA THR A 173 -14.20 -12.32 1.32
C THR A 173 -14.94 -13.65 1.40
N LYS A 174 -15.99 -13.85 0.60
CA LYS A 174 -16.78 -15.09 0.55
C LYS A 174 -16.06 -16.23 -0.18
N THR A 175 -15.42 -15.93 -1.31
CA THR A 175 -14.89 -16.96 -2.22
C THR A 175 -13.37 -17.00 -2.32
N GLY A 176 -12.67 -15.98 -1.81
CA GLY A 176 -11.23 -15.80 -1.99
C GLY A 176 -10.81 -15.47 -3.42
N LYS A 177 -11.74 -15.41 -4.38
CA LYS A 177 -11.44 -15.12 -5.79
C LYS A 177 -11.06 -13.66 -5.98
N ARG A 178 -10.10 -13.41 -6.88
CA ARG A 178 -9.73 -12.07 -7.32
C ARG A 178 -10.88 -11.46 -8.13
N LEU A 179 -11.31 -10.26 -7.73
CA LEU A 179 -12.39 -9.50 -8.37
C LEU A 179 -11.87 -8.46 -9.37
N GLY A 180 -10.57 -8.18 -9.33
CA GLY A 180 -9.90 -7.23 -10.21
C GLY A 180 -8.75 -6.54 -9.52
N GLY A 181 -8.30 -5.42 -10.06
CA GLY A 181 -7.29 -4.56 -9.45
C GLY A 181 -6.59 -3.68 -10.46
N ARG A 182 -5.47 -3.09 -10.04
CA ARG A 182 -4.66 -2.18 -10.84
C ARG A 182 -3.22 -2.67 -10.90
N THR A 183 -2.60 -2.45 -12.06
CA THR A 183 -1.16 -2.52 -12.23
C THR A 183 -0.51 -1.42 -11.38
N GLY A 184 0.76 -1.63 -11.02
CA GLY A 184 1.48 -0.69 -10.18
C GLY A 184 1.57 0.72 -10.76
N SER A 185 1.69 1.70 -9.86
CA SER A 185 1.89 3.12 -10.17
C SER A 185 2.69 3.76 -9.03
N ALA A 186 3.28 4.92 -9.29
CA ALA A 186 4.02 5.67 -8.28
C ALA A 186 3.48 7.09 -8.20
N TYR A 187 3.18 7.55 -6.98
CA TYR A 187 2.70 8.91 -6.76
C TYR A 187 3.42 9.52 -5.56
N VAL A 188 3.60 10.84 -5.63
CA VAL A 188 4.05 11.61 -4.48
C VAL A 188 2.90 11.73 -3.49
N TYR A 189 3.17 11.44 -2.23
CA TYR A 189 2.28 11.69 -1.11
C TYR A 189 2.90 12.74 -0.20
N ARG A 190 2.10 13.75 0.17
CA ARG A 190 2.43 14.71 1.24
C ARG A 190 1.58 14.38 2.46
N THR A 191 2.25 14.04 3.55
CA THR A 191 1.63 13.48 4.74
C THR A 191 1.95 14.34 5.95
N GLY A 192 0.92 14.76 6.68
CA GLY A 192 1.06 15.53 7.93
C GLY A 192 0.97 14.62 9.14
N LEU A 193 1.94 14.74 10.05
CA LEU A 193 1.94 14.09 11.35
C LEU A 193 1.83 15.14 12.46
N LYS A 194 1.09 14.81 13.52
CA LYS A 194 0.93 15.63 14.72
C LYS A 194 1.19 14.78 15.97
N TYR A 195 1.78 15.39 17.00
CA TYR A 195 1.98 14.74 18.29
C TYR A 195 0.74 14.92 19.16
N VAL A 196 0.06 13.82 19.49
CA VAL A 196 -1.20 13.80 20.24
C VAL A 196 -1.16 12.61 21.21
N ASP A 197 -1.55 12.84 22.47
CA ASP A 197 -1.58 11.82 23.52
C ASP A 197 -0.25 11.05 23.67
N GLY A 198 0.86 11.76 23.56
CA GLY A 198 2.20 11.17 23.71
C GLY A 198 2.71 10.40 22.49
N VAL A 199 1.99 10.41 21.36
CA VAL A 199 2.38 9.67 20.15
C VAL A 199 2.23 10.50 18.88
N TRP A 200 3.11 10.25 17.91
CA TRP A 200 2.98 10.81 16.56
C TRP A 200 1.89 10.05 15.79
N LYS A 201 0.89 10.78 15.29
CA LYS A 201 -0.20 10.24 14.48
C LYS A 201 -0.30 10.99 13.15
N VAL A 202 -0.61 10.25 12.08
CA VAL A 202 -0.92 10.85 10.79
C VAL A 202 -2.31 11.47 10.84
N TYR A 203 -2.44 12.75 10.48
CA TYR A 203 -3.73 13.45 10.50
C TYR A 203 -4.21 13.88 9.11
N ASP A 204 -3.31 13.92 8.14
CA ASP A 204 -3.61 14.29 6.76
C ASP A 204 -2.66 13.58 5.80
N SER A 205 -3.16 13.28 4.60
CA SER A 205 -2.38 12.65 3.54
C SER A 205 -3.01 12.98 2.19
N VAL A 206 -2.24 13.65 1.34
CA VAL A 206 -2.66 14.06 0.00
C VAL A 206 -1.80 13.38 -1.04
N GLN A 207 -2.45 12.70 -1.98
CA GLN A 207 -1.82 12.23 -3.20
C GLN A 207 -1.64 13.42 -4.16
N ASP A 208 -0.44 13.59 -4.68
CA ASP A 208 -0.06 14.64 -5.62
C ASP A 208 0.21 14.04 -7.02
N LYS A 209 1.06 14.68 -7.81
CA LYS A 209 1.57 14.19 -9.09
C LYS A 209 2.22 12.81 -9.00
N GLN A 210 2.28 12.17 -10.15
CA GLN A 210 3.03 10.95 -10.38
C GLN A 210 4.53 11.17 -10.11
N CYS A 211 5.19 10.13 -9.60
CA CYS A 211 6.63 9.95 -9.75
C CYS A 211 6.90 9.20 -11.06
#